data_AF-A0A934UJH0-F1
#
_entry.id   AF-A0A934UJH0-F1
#
_cell.length_a   1.000
_cell.length_b   1.000
_cell.length_c   1.000
_cell.angle_alpha   90.00
_cell.angle_beta   90.00
_cell.angle_gamma   90.00
#
_symmetry.space_group_name_H-M   'P 1'
#
loop_
_entity.id
_entity.type
_entity.pdbx_description
1 polymer ?
#
loop_
_entity_poly.entity_id
_entity_poly.type
_entity_poly.pdbx_seq_one_letter_code
_entity_poly.pdbx_strand_id
1 'polypeptide(L)'
;MTINQFVKSLVFGPEINKKRDIILIPIGLLIIISLGLSPAFMGLTGAWLLKTMTGNSCHEGNCYWMVLPWFCVITLPISLLYCAVYLFQCFRQIMEYLMWGGKNDLE
;
A
#
# COMPACT_ATOMS: atom_id res chain seq x y z
N MET A 1 -16.61 -5.34 -9.22
CA MET A 1 -16.22 -4.53 -8.04
C MET A 1 -16.12 -3.09 -8.51
N THR A 2 -16.98 -2.21 -8.04
CA THR A 2 -16.89 -0.77 -8.36
C THR A 2 -15.73 -0.14 -7.60
N ILE A 3 -15.15 0.94 -8.12
CA ILE A 3 -14.02 1.67 -7.50
C ILE A 3 -14.34 2.02 -6.04
N ASN A 4 -15.58 2.44 -5.75
CA ASN A 4 -16.02 2.74 -4.38
C ASN A 4 -15.97 1.52 -3.45
N GLN A 5 -16.30 0.32 -3.92
CA GLN A 5 -16.20 -0.89 -3.09
C GLN A 5 -14.76 -1.30 -2.85
N PHE A 6 -13.89 -1.06 -3.83
CA PHE A 6 -12.46 -1.28 -3.68
C PHE A 6 -11.84 -0.32 -2.66
N VAL A 7 -12.16 0.97 -2.74
CA VAL A 7 -11.71 1.99 -1.78
C VAL A 7 -12.23 1.67 -0.37
N LYS A 8 -13.50 1.30 -0.25
CA LYS A 8 -14.08 0.90 1.05
C LYS A 8 -13.35 -0.29 1.65
N SER A 9 -13.03 -1.30 0.85
CA SER A 9 -12.22 -2.47 1.25
C SER A 9 -10.79 -2.07 1.68
N LEU A 10 -10.18 -1.10 1.01
CA LEU A 10 -8.85 -0.59 1.35
C LEU A 10 -8.82 0.20 2.67
N VAL A 11 -9.95 0.81 3.06
CA VAL A 11 -10.09 1.64 4.27
C VAL A 11 -10.57 0.83 5.47
N PHE A 12 -11.61 0.00 5.28
CA PHE A 12 -12.28 -0.76 6.34
C PHE A 12 -11.91 -2.25 6.36
N GLY A 13 -10.99 -2.66 5.49
CA GLY A 13 -10.65 -4.07 5.27
C GLY A 13 -11.66 -4.78 4.35
N PRO A 14 -11.23 -5.85 3.65
CA PRO A 14 -12.11 -6.60 2.75
C PRO A 14 -13.14 -7.42 3.54
N GLU A 15 -14.43 -7.26 3.25
CA GLU A 15 -15.49 -8.15 3.76
C GLU A 15 -15.27 -9.56 3.22
N ILE A 16 -14.80 -10.48 4.08
CA ILE A 16 -14.52 -11.87 3.69
C ILE A 16 -15.82 -12.65 3.67
N ASN A 17 -16.45 -12.74 2.51
CA ASN A 17 -17.63 -13.57 2.29
C ASN A 17 -17.31 -14.83 1.48
N LYS A 18 -16.23 -14.81 0.70
CA LYS A 18 -15.78 -15.94 -0.12
C LYS A 18 -14.27 -16.15 -0.01
N LYS A 19 -13.81 -17.38 -0.27
CA LYS A 19 -12.36 -17.72 -0.31
C LYS A 19 -11.55 -16.82 -1.25
N ARG A 20 -12.18 -16.26 -2.30
CA ARG A 20 -11.58 -15.31 -3.23
C ARG A 20 -11.19 -13.98 -2.58
N ASP A 21 -11.88 -13.57 -1.51
CA ASP A 21 -11.65 -12.29 -0.85
C ASP A 21 -10.36 -12.30 -0.01
N ILE A 22 -9.89 -13.49 0.39
CA ILE A 22 -8.60 -13.67 1.07
C ILE A 22 -7.43 -13.26 0.15
N ILE A 23 -7.58 -13.43 -1.17
CA ILE A 23 -6.56 -13.03 -2.17
C ILE A 23 -6.45 -11.50 -2.26
N LEU A 24 -7.47 -10.74 -1.86
CA LEU A 24 -7.44 -9.28 -1.87
C LEU A 24 -6.57 -8.70 -0.74
N ILE A 25 -6.33 -9.46 0.33
CA ILE A 25 -5.50 -9.04 1.48
C ILE A 25 -4.07 -8.67 1.04
N PRO A 26 -3.29 -9.55 0.36
CA PRO A 26 -1.95 -9.20 -0.08
C PRO A 26 -1.95 -8.06 -1.12
N ILE A 27 -3.02 -7.91 -1.91
CA ILE A 27 -3.15 -6.81 -2.88
C ILE A 27 -3.26 -5.47 -2.15
N GLY A 28 -4.13 -5.37 -1.14
CA GLY A 28 -4.27 -4.16 -0.32
C GLY A 28 -2.96 -3.80 0.39
N LEU A 29 -2.26 -4.80 0.92
CA LEU A 29 -0.95 -4.62 1.55
C LEU A 29 0.09 -4.04 0.58
N LEU A 30 0.15 -4.59 -0.64
CA LEU A 30 1.09 -4.16 -1.68
C LEU A 30 0.84 -2.71 -2.09
N ILE A 31 -0.43 -2.29 -2.17
CA ILE A 31 -0.82 -0.91 -2.47
C ILE A 31 -0.37 0.04 -1.37
N ILE A 32 -0.62 -0.30 -0.10
CA ILE A 32 -0.22 0.53 1.05
C ILE A 32 1.30 0.75 1.04
N ILE A 33 2.08 -0.32 0.88
CA ILE A 33 3.54 -0.26 0.81
C ILE A 33 4.01 0.59 -0.38
N SER A 34 3.39 0.40 -1.55
CA SER A 34 3.72 1.17 -2.76
C SER A 34 3.46 2.66 -2.58
N LEU A 35 2.37 3.03 -1.89
CA LEU A 35 2.06 4.41 -1.56
C LEU A 35 3.07 5.01 -0.57
N GLY A 36 3.46 4.25 0.45
CA GLY A 36 4.49 4.67 1.40
C GLY A 36 5.86 4.93 0.76
N LEU A 37 6.23 4.11 -0.23
CA LEU A 37 7.49 4.22 -0.98
C LEU A 37 7.41 5.16 -2.19
N SER A 38 6.24 5.72 -2.50
CA SER A 38 6.05 6.57 -3.67
C SER A 38 7.02 7.76 -3.76
N PRO A 39 7.42 8.46 -2.66
CA PRO A 39 8.36 9.57 -2.78
C PRO A 39 9.77 9.12 -3.17
N ALA A 40 10.22 7.96 -2.68
CA ALA A 40 11.50 7.37 -3.09
C ALA A 40 11.48 6.99 -4.58
N PHE A 41 10.41 6.34 -5.05
CA PHE A 41 10.27 6.00 -6.45
C PHE A 41 10.28 7.23 -7.35
N MET A 42 9.51 8.27 -7.02
CA MET A 42 9.48 9.52 -7.80
C MET A 42 10.83 10.25 -7.76
N GLY A 43 11.49 10.30 -6.60
CA GLY A 43 12.79 10.96 -6.46
C GLY A 43 13.89 10.28 -7.25
N LEU A 44 14.01 8.96 -7.13
CA LEU A 44 15.04 8.20 -7.83
C LEU A 44 14.83 8.18 -9.34
N THR A 45 13.60 8.00 -9.81
CA THR A 45 13.27 8.00 -11.24
C THR A 45 13.50 9.38 -11.86
N GLY A 46 13.12 10.45 -11.18
CA GLY A 46 13.36 11.81 -11.66
C GLY A 46 14.84 12.19 -11.69
N ALA A 47 15.62 11.79 -10.68
CA ALA A 47 17.06 12.00 -10.65
C ALA A 47 17.77 11.25 -11.80
N TRP A 48 17.36 10.02 -12.07
CA TRP A 48 17.87 9.22 -13.19
C TRP A 48 17.51 9.82 -14.55
N LEU A 49 16.27 10.31 -14.71
CA LEU A 49 15.82 10.95 -15.94
C LEU A 49 16.62 12.23 -16.22
N LEU A 50 16.82 13.07 -15.21
CA LEU A 50 17.59 14.31 -15.34
C LEU A 50 19.05 14.05 -15.70
N LYS A 51 19.68 13.04 -15.08
CA LYS A 51 21.04 12.60 -15.44
C LYS A 51 21.13 12.20 -16.91
N THR A 52 20.12 11.48 -17.41
CA THR A 52 20.09 10.99 -18.80
C THR A 52 19.90 12.13 -19.80
N MET A 53 19.14 13.17 -19.46
CA MET A 53 18.88 14.31 -20.35
C MET A 53 20.00 15.35 -20.34
N THR A 54 20.58 15.64 -19.17
CA THR A 54 21.49 16.78 -18.98
C THR A 54 22.96 16.37 -18.88
N GLY A 55 23.25 15.06 -18.71
CA GLY A 55 24.60 14.54 -18.49
C GLY A 55 25.20 14.84 -17.11
N ASN A 56 24.55 15.70 -16.32
CA ASN A 56 24.99 16.10 -14.98
C ASN A 56 24.45 15.15 -13.91
N SER A 57 25.29 14.83 -12.92
CA SER A 57 24.89 14.02 -11.77
C SER A 57 24.02 14.82 -10.80
N CYS A 58 22.81 14.31 -10.55
CA CYS A 58 21.84 14.83 -9.58
C CYS A 58 22.17 14.27 -8.18
N HIS A 59 22.48 15.15 -7.23
CA HIS A 59 22.76 14.87 -5.81
C HIS A 59 21.85 15.75 -4.92
N GLU A 60 21.77 15.43 -3.63
CA GLU A 60 20.88 16.11 -2.66
C GLU A 60 21.05 17.64 -2.62
N GLY A 61 22.24 18.16 -2.94
CA GLY A 61 22.52 19.60 -2.90
C GLY A 61 22.25 20.38 -4.19
N ASN A 62 22.00 19.72 -5.32
CA ASN A 62 21.90 20.39 -6.63
C ASN A 62 20.64 20.06 -7.44
N CYS A 63 19.72 19.26 -6.87
CA CYS A 63 18.64 18.67 -7.64
C CYS A 63 17.39 18.44 -6.80
N TYR A 64 16.28 19.04 -7.24
CA TYR A 64 14.97 18.93 -6.58
C TYR A 64 14.51 17.47 -6.40
N TRP A 65 14.82 16.60 -7.35
CA TRP A 65 14.41 15.19 -7.32
C TRP A 65 15.01 14.40 -6.15
N MET A 66 16.21 14.77 -5.69
CA MET A 66 16.83 14.12 -4.52
C MET A 66 16.29 14.62 -3.17
N VAL A 67 15.40 15.63 -3.17
CA VAL A 67 14.65 16.03 -1.98
C VAL A 67 13.44 15.13 -1.76
N LEU A 68 12.86 14.55 -2.81
CA LEU A 68 11.66 13.72 -2.70
C LEU A 68 11.81 12.47 -1.81
N PRO A 69 12.95 11.72 -1.84
CA PRO A 69 13.15 10.60 -0.94
C PRO A 69 13.12 10.98 0.54
N TRP A 70 13.42 12.23 0.92
CA TRP A 70 13.32 12.69 2.31
C TRP A 70 11.89 12.65 2.83
N PHE A 71 10.89 12.77 1.96
CA PHE A 71 9.49 12.61 2.38
C PHE A 71 9.20 11.18 2.86
N CYS A 72 10.03 10.18 2.52
CA CYS A 72 9.91 8.84 3.09
C CYS A 72 10.07 8.81 4.62
N VAL A 73 10.78 9.78 5.21
CA VAL A 73 10.86 9.90 6.68
C VAL A 73 9.47 10.11 7.31
N ILE A 74 8.54 10.71 6.57
CA ILE A 74 7.16 10.96 7.01
C ILE A 74 6.22 9.89 6.45
N THR A 75 6.31 9.58 5.16
CA THR A 75 5.37 8.64 4.51
C THR A 75 5.57 7.20 4.96
N LEU A 76 6.78 6.77 5.34
CA LEU A 76 7.01 5.42 5.85
C LEU A 76 6.34 5.19 7.20
N PRO A 77 6.51 6.03 8.24
CA PRO A 77 5.76 5.89 9.49
C PRO A 77 4.24 5.88 9.29
N ILE A 78 3.71 6.76 8.43
CA ILE A 78 2.27 6.82 8.13
C ILE A 78 1.82 5.52 7.45
N SER A 79 2.57 5.06 6.45
CA SER A 79 2.28 3.82 5.74
C SER A 79 2.38 2.60 6.66
N LEU A 80 3.33 2.58 7.59
CA LEU A 80 3.49 1.50 8.56
C LEU A 80 2.31 1.46 9.54
N LEU A 81 1.88 2.62 10.03
CA LEU A 81 0.71 2.74 10.89
C LEU A 81 -0.57 2.28 10.17
N TYR A 82 -0.74 2.69 8.91
CA TYR A 82 -1.86 2.27 8.09
C TYR A 82 -1.82 0.75 7.80
N CYS A 83 -0.63 0.20 7.56
CA CYS A 83 -0.41 -1.24 7.40
C CYS A 83 -0.82 -2.02 8.66
N ALA A 84 -0.43 -1.54 9.86
CA ALA A 84 -0.81 -2.17 11.12
C ALA A 84 -2.33 -2.18 11.33
N VAL A 85 -3.01 -1.06 11.06
CA VAL A 85 -4.47 -0.95 11.14
C VAL A 85 -5.14 -1.89 10.13
N TYR A 86 -4.65 -1.94 8.89
CA TYR A 86 -5.19 -2.81 7.84
C TYR A 86 -5.07 -4.30 8.22
N LEU A 87 -3.89 -4.72 8.71
CA LEU A 87 -3.66 -6.09 9.18
C LEU A 87 -4.53 -6.45 10.37
N PHE A 88 -4.70 -5.54 11.33
CA PHE A 88 -5.60 -5.75 12.48
C PHE A 88 -7.05 -5.97 12.02
N GLN A 89 -7.53 -5.17 11.07
CA GLN A 89 -8.87 -5.34 10.50
C GLN A 89 -9.01 -6.68 9.75
N CYS A 90 -8.01 -7.04 8.95
CA CYS A 90 -8.01 -8.33 8.24
C CYS A 90 -8.01 -9.50 9.22
N PHE A 91 -7.20 -9.43 10.29
CA PHE A 91 -7.16 -10.46 11.32
C PHE A 91 -8.52 -10.64 12.01
N ARG A 92 -9.16 -9.52 12.41
CA ARG A 92 -10.51 -9.55 13.00
C ARG A 92 -11.51 -10.27 12.08
N GLN A 93 -11.52 -9.93 10.79
CA GLN A 93 -12.44 -10.51 9.82
C GLN A 93 -12.14 -11.99 9.52
N ILE A 94 -10.87 -12.38 9.46
CA ILE A 94 -10.48 -13.79 9.32
C ILE A 94 -10.97 -14.59 10.53
N MET A 95 -10.81 -14.08 11.74
CA MET A 95 -11.29 -14.75 12.96
C MET A 95 -12.82 -14.89 12.96
N GLU A 96 -13.56 -13.86 12.54
CA GLU A 96 -15.02 -13.93 12.38
C GLU A 96 -15.43 -15.00 11.36
N TYR A 97 -14.77 -15.05 10.19
CA TYR A 97 -15.02 -16.07 9.17
C TYR A 97 -14.68 -17.48 9.67
N LEU A 98 -13.58 -17.67 10.41
CA LEU A 98 -13.20 -18.98 10.96
C LEU A 98 -14.17 -19.45 12.06
N MET A 99 -14.69 -18.54 12.89
CA MET A 99 -15.60 -18.89 13.98
C MET A 99 -17.05 -19.13 13.50
N TRP A 100 -17.51 -18.41 12.47
CA TRP A 100 -18.92 -18.42 12.05
C TRP A 100 -19.16 -18.84 10.60
N GLY A 101 -18.19 -18.67 9.71
CA GLY A 101 -18.31 -18.88 8.26
C GLY A 101 -18.24 -20.34 7.81
N GLY A 102 -17.73 -21.26 8.64
CA GLY A 102 -17.65 -22.69 8.31
C GLY A 102 -19.00 -23.41 8.18
N LYS A 103 -20.12 -22.75 8.50
CA LYS A 103 -21.46 -23.37 8.51
C LYS A 103 -22.25 -23.21 7.21
N ASN A 104 -21.88 -22.24 6.36
CA ASN A 104 -22.69 -21.84 5.19
C ASN A 104 -22.10 -22.30 3.84
N ASP A 105 -20.92 -22.94 3.85
CA ASP A 105 -20.25 -23.44 2.63
C ASP A 105 -20.66 -24.90 2.29
N LEU A 106 -21.57 -25.50 3.08
CA LEU A 106 -22.06 -26.89 2.95
C LEU A 106 -23.51 -26.99 2.44
N GLU A 107 -24.15 -25.86 2.08
CA GLU A 107 -25.47 -25.80 1.43
C GLU A 107 -25.36 -25.38 -0.04
#